data_AF-U5Q9E0-F1
#
_entry.id   AF-U5Q9E0-F1
#
_cell.length_a   1.000
_cell.length_b   1.000
_cell.length_c   1.000
_cell.angle_alpha   90.00
_cell.angle_beta   90.00
_cell.angle_gamma   90.00
#
_symmetry.space_group_name_H-M   'P 1'
#
loop_
_entity.id
_entity.type
_entity.pdbx_description
1 polymer ?
#
loop_
_entity_poly.entity_id
_entity_poly.type
_entity_poly.pdbx_seq_one_letter_code
_entity_poly.pdbx_strand_id
1 'polypeptide(L)'
;GGLTRERAGFEVRDVHPTHYGRVCPIETPEGPNIGLINSLAAYARTNQYGFLESPYRMVKDGVATDEIVFLSAIEEANHVIAQASAGLDENNRLIDELVAVRHLNEFTVKAPEDVTLMDVSPK
;
A
#
# COMPACT_ATOMS: atom_id res chain seq x y z
N GLY A 1 0.19 -27.24 -8.17
CA GLY A 1 0.45 -26.58 -6.88
C GLY A 1 -0.43 -25.36 -6.81
N GLY A 2 -1.21 -25.21 -5.75
CA GLY A 2 -2.24 -24.17 -5.61
C GLY A 2 -3.45 -24.69 -4.84
N LEU A 3 -4.35 -23.80 -4.45
CA LEU A 3 -5.61 -24.15 -3.78
C LEU A 3 -6.65 -24.59 -4.79
N THR A 4 -7.47 -25.58 -4.43
CA THR A 4 -8.68 -25.92 -5.19
C THR A 4 -9.86 -25.11 -4.65
N ARG A 5 -10.88 -24.85 -5.49
CA ARG A 5 -12.07 -24.08 -5.09
C ARG A 5 -12.73 -24.61 -3.82
N GLU A 6 -12.74 -25.92 -3.65
CA GLU A 6 -13.34 -26.65 -2.53
C GLU A 6 -12.52 -26.59 -1.24
N ARG A 7 -11.22 -26.30 -1.34
CA ARG A 7 -10.29 -26.21 -0.19
C ARG A 7 -9.95 -24.77 0.18
N ALA A 8 -10.36 -23.80 -0.62
CA ALA A 8 -10.15 -22.38 -0.34
C ALA A 8 -11.26 -21.84 0.57
N GLY A 9 -10.95 -21.82 1.87
CA GLY A 9 -11.81 -21.24 2.91
C GLY A 9 -11.87 -19.71 2.86
N PHE A 10 -12.50 -19.12 3.88
CA PHE A 10 -12.66 -17.68 4.01
C PHE A 10 -11.31 -16.94 4.11
N GLU A 11 -10.37 -17.46 4.89
CA GLU A 11 -9.08 -16.81 5.20
C GLU A 11 -8.21 -16.49 3.98
N VAL A 12 -8.37 -17.25 2.88
CA VAL A 12 -7.59 -17.08 1.64
C VAL A 12 -8.32 -16.24 0.59
N ARG A 13 -9.63 -16.01 0.78
CA ARG A 13 -10.48 -15.23 -0.12
C ARG A 13 -10.65 -13.78 0.34
N ASP A 14 -10.42 -13.53 1.62
CA ASP A 14 -10.59 -12.21 2.22
C ASP A 14 -9.48 -11.23 1.78
N VAL A 15 -9.76 -9.93 1.89
CA VAL A 15 -8.82 -8.88 1.54
C VAL A 15 -7.85 -8.66 2.71
N HIS A 16 -6.59 -9.02 2.51
CA HIS A 16 -5.54 -8.75 3.47
C HIS A 16 -5.01 -7.31 3.36
N PRO A 17 -4.67 -6.61 4.46
CA PRO A 17 -4.13 -5.24 4.40
C PRO A 17 -2.92 -5.07 3.48
N THR A 18 -2.07 -6.09 3.35
CA THR A 18 -0.88 -6.05 2.48
C THR A 18 -1.23 -6.02 0.98
N HIS A 19 -2.49 -6.25 0.60
CA HIS A 19 -2.97 -6.07 -0.77
C HIS A 19 -2.92 -4.60 -1.20
N TYR A 20 -2.85 -3.65 -0.25
CA TYR A 20 -2.82 -2.22 -0.54
C TYR A 20 -1.71 -1.86 -1.54
N GLY A 21 -2.09 -1.25 -2.67
CA GLY A 21 -1.19 -0.88 -3.76
C GLY A 21 -0.61 -2.04 -4.57
N ARG A 22 -0.92 -3.30 -4.24
CA ARG A 22 -0.38 -4.53 -4.89
C ARG A 22 -1.45 -5.29 -5.66
N VAL A 23 -2.62 -5.46 -5.07
CA VAL A 23 -3.74 -6.23 -5.61
C VAL A 23 -5.00 -5.38 -5.53
N CYS A 24 -5.78 -5.32 -6.60
CA CYS A 24 -7.05 -4.62 -6.62
C CYS A 24 -8.06 -5.36 -5.71
N PRO A 25 -8.61 -4.71 -4.66
CA PRO A 25 -9.52 -5.38 -3.74
C PRO A 25 -10.95 -5.52 -4.30
N ILE A 26 -11.28 -4.80 -5.38
CA ILE A 26 -12.63 -4.74 -5.96
C ILE A 26 -12.74 -5.66 -7.18
N GLU A 27 -11.66 -5.77 -7.97
CA GLU A 27 -11.67 -6.51 -9.23
C GLU A 27 -11.37 -7.99 -8.99
N THR A 28 -12.41 -8.72 -8.58
CA THR A 28 -12.42 -10.17 -8.46
C THR A 28 -13.74 -10.73 -9.02
N PRO A 29 -13.75 -11.89 -9.70
CA PRO A 29 -14.99 -12.49 -10.19
C PRO A 29 -15.92 -12.88 -9.05
N GLU A 30 -17.21 -12.56 -9.18
CA GLU A 30 -18.22 -13.00 -8.22
C GLU A 30 -18.44 -14.53 -8.24
N GLY A 31 -19.11 -15.04 -7.21
CA GLY A 31 -19.47 -16.45 -7.10
C GLY A 31 -18.30 -17.34 -6.63
N PRO A 32 -18.16 -18.58 -7.15
CA PRO A 32 -17.20 -19.55 -6.61
C PRO A 32 -15.73 -19.13 -6.65
N ASN A 33 -15.38 -18.16 -7.49
CA ASN A 33 -14.01 -17.66 -7.68
C ASN A 33 -13.70 -16.37 -6.91
N ILE A 34 -14.64 -15.82 -6.15
CA ILE A 34 -14.42 -14.60 -5.37
C ILE A 34 -13.22 -14.76 -4.45
N GLY A 35 -12.28 -13.80 -4.52
CA GLY A 35 -11.04 -13.77 -3.76
C GLY A 35 -9.98 -14.79 -4.20
N LEU A 36 -10.24 -15.59 -5.24
CA LEU A 36 -9.26 -16.55 -5.79
C LEU A 36 -8.57 -16.04 -7.06
N ILE A 37 -9.24 -15.13 -7.77
CA ILE A 37 -8.73 -14.46 -8.96
C ILE A 37 -8.82 -12.97 -8.68
N ASN A 38 -7.69 -12.29 -8.74
CA ASN A 38 -7.60 -10.87 -8.49
C ASN A 38 -6.77 -10.21 -9.60
N SER A 39 -6.97 -8.92 -9.79
CA SER A 39 -6.15 -8.10 -10.68
C SER A 39 -5.03 -7.39 -9.93
N LEU A 40 -3.93 -7.08 -10.63
CA LEU A 40 -2.86 -6.24 -10.11
C LEU A 40 -3.37 -4.80 -9.90
N ALA A 41 -2.87 -4.13 -8.86
CA ALA A 41 -3.13 -2.71 -8.68
C ALA A 41 -2.37 -1.88 -9.74
N ALA A 42 -2.81 -0.63 -9.96
CA ALA A 42 -2.42 0.19 -11.10
C ALA A 42 -0.90 0.37 -11.28
N TYR A 43 -0.17 0.50 -10.17
CA TYR A 43 1.28 0.71 -10.17
C TYR A 43 2.07 -0.45 -9.56
N ALA A 44 1.41 -1.57 -9.27
CA ALA A 44 2.06 -2.74 -8.71
C ALA A 44 3.03 -3.37 -9.72
N ARG A 45 4.14 -3.90 -9.23
CA ARG A 45 5.08 -4.69 -10.04
C ARG A 45 5.58 -5.91 -9.29
N THR A 46 6.15 -6.86 -10.01
CA THR A 46 6.89 -7.98 -9.42
C THR A 46 8.38 -7.66 -9.35
N ASN A 47 9.05 -8.08 -8.28
CA ASN A 47 10.50 -8.00 -8.18
C ASN A 47 11.19 -9.27 -8.67
N GLN A 48 12.52 -9.30 -8.63
CA GLN A 48 13.34 -10.43 -9.11
C GLN A 48 13.06 -11.77 -8.39
N TYR A 49 12.47 -11.72 -7.19
CA TYR A 49 12.09 -12.89 -6.41
C TYR A 49 10.62 -13.30 -6.60
N GLY A 50 9.86 -12.51 -7.37
CA GLY A 50 8.44 -12.75 -7.64
C GLY A 50 7.49 -12.16 -6.59
N PHE A 51 7.96 -11.34 -5.65
CA PHE A 51 7.09 -10.63 -4.71
C PHE A 51 6.49 -9.39 -5.35
N LEU A 52 5.25 -9.05 -4.95
CA LEU A 52 4.59 -7.82 -5.36
C LEU A 52 5.13 -6.63 -4.57
N GLU A 53 5.42 -5.56 -5.29
CA GLU A 53 5.88 -4.28 -4.78
C GLU A 53 4.95 -3.15 -5.20
N SER A 54 4.84 -2.14 -4.34
CA SER A 54 4.12 -0.90 -4.58
C SER A 54 5.10 0.28 -4.55
N PRO A 55 4.93 1.30 -5.40
CA PRO A 55 5.73 2.51 -5.33
C PRO A 55 5.27 3.46 -4.22
N TYR A 56 6.24 4.05 -3.55
CA TYR A 56 6.08 5.09 -2.53
C TYR A 56 7.04 6.24 -2.81
N ARG A 57 6.62 7.44 -2.43
CA ARG A 57 7.43 8.65 -2.45
C ARG A 57 8.19 8.78 -1.13
N MET A 58 9.50 9.03 -1.20
CA MET A 58 10.31 9.25 0.00
C MET A 58 9.97 10.57 0.68
N VAL A 59 9.78 10.54 2.01
CA VAL A 59 9.62 11.73 2.85
C VAL A 59 10.87 11.90 3.71
N LYS A 60 11.48 13.08 3.68
CA LYS A 60 12.67 13.43 4.46
C LYS A 60 12.42 14.72 5.21
N ASP A 61 12.54 14.69 6.53
CA ASP A 61 12.30 15.85 7.41
C ASP A 61 10.95 16.56 7.15
N GLY A 62 9.89 15.76 7.00
CA GLY A 62 8.54 16.25 6.70
C GLY A 62 8.31 16.73 5.26
N VAL A 63 9.30 16.58 4.36
CA VAL A 63 9.24 17.00 2.96
C VAL A 63 9.12 15.78 2.04
N ALA A 64 8.04 15.71 1.26
CA ALA A 64 7.86 14.71 0.23
C ALA A 64 8.75 15.02 -0.99
N THR A 65 9.69 14.13 -1.27
CA THR A 65 10.67 14.28 -2.36
C THR A 65 10.15 13.72 -3.68
N ASP A 66 10.85 13.91 -4.80
CA ASP A 66 10.50 13.24 -6.07
C ASP A 66 11.07 11.82 -6.19
N GLU A 67 11.77 11.33 -5.16
CA GLU A 67 12.38 10.01 -5.14
C GLU A 67 11.31 8.93 -4.89
N ILE A 68 11.17 8.00 -5.85
CA ILE A 68 10.24 6.87 -5.77
C ILE A 68 10.99 5.59 -5.44
N VAL A 69 10.56 4.92 -4.37
CA VAL A 69 11.03 3.60 -3.96
C VAL A 69 9.90 2.59 -4.10
N PHE A 70 10.24 1.36 -4.45
CA PHE A 70 9.27 0.26 -4.51
C PHE A 70 9.53 -0.67 -3.35
N LEU A 71 8.48 -0.96 -2.59
CA LEU A 71 8.59 -1.79 -1.40
C LEU A 71 7.68 -3.01 -1.50
N SER A 72 8.24 -4.16 -1.14
CA SER A 72 7.48 -5.36 -0.83
C SER A 72 6.65 -5.17 0.45
N ALA A 73 5.66 -6.03 0.68
CA ALA A 73 4.84 -5.99 1.90
C ALA A 73 5.66 -6.15 3.19
N ILE A 74 6.83 -6.79 3.11
CA ILE A 74 7.72 -7.01 4.26
C ILE A 74 8.48 -5.73 4.59
N GLU A 75 9.02 -5.05 3.57
CA GLU A 75 9.76 -3.80 3.77
C GLU A 75 8.84 -2.68 4.24
N GLU A 76 7.65 -2.59 3.64
CA GLU A 76 6.61 -1.61 3.97
C GLU A 76 6.25 -1.58 5.46
N ALA A 77 6.28 -2.72 6.16
CA ALA A 77 5.91 -2.82 7.57
C ALA A 77 6.80 -1.97 8.50
N ASN A 78 8.01 -1.61 8.07
CA ASN A 78 8.94 -0.78 8.85
C ASN A 78 8.77 0.73 8.61
N HIS A 79 7.80 1.12 7.79
CA HIS A 79 7.62 2.51 7.35
C HIS A 79 6.26 3.08 7.77
N VAL A 80 6.29 4.35 8.17
CA VAL A 80 5.08 5.16 8.36
C VAL A 80 4.78 5.86 7.03
N ILE A 81 3.64 5.52 6.43
CA ILE A 81 3.28 5.92 5.06
C ILE A 81 2.08 6.86 5.10
N ALA A 82 2.26 8.11 4.68
CA ALA A 82 1.17 9.07 4.50
C ALA A 82 0.33 8.74 3.27
N GLN A 83 -0.96 9.06 3.34
CA GLN A 83 -1.87 8.91 2.21
C GLN A 83 -1.54 9.91 1.09
N ALA A 84 -1.86 9.55 -0.17
CA ALA A 84 -1.64 10.42 -1.33
C ALA A 84 -2.41 11.76 -1.24
N SER A 85 -3.47 11.80 -0.42
CA SER A 85 -4.31 12.99 -0.18
C SER A 85 -3.83 13.87 0.97
N ALA A 86 -2.72 13.55 1.64
CA ALA A 86 -2.17 14.40 2.70
C ALA A 86 -1.86 15.81 2.17
N GLY A 87 -2.15 16.84 2.97
CA GLY A 87 -1.91 18.23 2.57
C GLY A 87 -0.42 18.53 2.43
N LEU A 88 -0.04 19.16 1.31
CA LEU A 88 1.33 19.61 1.04
C LEU A 88 1.36 21.11 0.72
N ASP A 89 2.43 21.79 1.11
CA ASP A 89 2.71 23.18 0.71
C ASP A 89 3.41 23.26 -0.66
N GLU A 90 3.74 24.48 -1.09
CA GLU A 90 4.47 24.74 -2.35
C GLU A 90 5.87 24.12 -2.40
N ASN A 91 6.45 23.77 -1.25
CA ASN A 91 7.75 23.12 -1.11
C ASN A 91 7.63 21.61 -0.83
N ASN A 92 6.44 21.02 -1.05
CA ASN A 92 6.12 19.62 -0.73
C ASN A 92 6.27 19.24 0.76
N ARG A 93 6.14 20.19 1.69
CA ARG A 93 6.11 19.88 3.12
C ARG A 93 4.70 19.50 3.56
N LEU A 94 4.61 18.50 4.43
CA LEU A 94 3.37 18.14 5.10
C LEU A 94 2.90 19.30 6.00
N ILE A 95 1.67 19.77 5.80
CA ILE A 95 1.15 20.98 6.47
C ILE A 95 0.35 20.69 7.74
N ASP A 96 -0.17 19.48 7.88
CA ASP A 96 -1.02 19.10 9.00
C ASP A 96 -0.17 18.76 10.23
N GLU A 97 -0.59 19.18 11.42
CA GLU A 97 0.08 18.80 12.69
C GLU A 97 0.03 17.28 12.94
N LEU A 98 -1.03 16.63 12.44
CA LEU A 98 -1.25 15.19 12.50
C LEU A 98 -1.65 14.69 11.11
N VAL A 99 -0.80 13.87 10.52
CA VAL A 99 -0.98 13.31 9.17
C VAL A 99 -1.61 11.94 9.28
N ALA A 100 -2.63 11.68 8.45
CA ALA A 100 -3.23 10.35 8.32
C ALA A 100 -2.24 9.41 7.63
N VAL A 101 -1.89 8.33 8.34
CA VAL A 101 -0.85 7.39 7.92
C VAL A 101 -1.32 5.96 8.03
N ARG A 102 -0.65 5.09 7.29
CA ARG A 102 -0.71 3.65 7.43
C ARG A 102 0.61 3.16 8.00
N HIS A 103 0.55 2.38 9.07
CA HIS A 103 1.71 1.78 9.72
C HIS A 103 1.30 0.47 10.39
N LEU A 104 2.10 -0.59 10.21
CA LEU A 104 1.81 -1.93 10.77
C LEU A 104 0.40 -2.45 10.46
N ASN A 105 -0.06 -2.23 9.23
CA ASN A 105 -1.41 -2.60 8.75
C ASN A 105 -2.58 -1.86 9.41
N GLU A 106 -2.32 -0.81 10.21
CA GLU A 106 -3.33 0.03 10.82
C GLU A 106 -3.33 1.43 10.22
N PHE A 107 -4.52 2.04 10.18
CA PHE A 107 -4.67 3.46 9.86
C PHE A 107 -4.68 4.26 11.16
N THR A 108 -3.77 5.22 11.27
CA THR A 108 -3.60 6.05 12.46
C THR A 108 -3.18 7.47 12.04
N VAL A 109 -2.89 8.31 13.02
CA VAL A 109 -2.33 9.65 12.80
C VAL A 109 -0.97 9.76 13.47
N LYS A 110 -0.03 10.42 12.80
CA LYS A 110 1.34 10.64 13.29
C LYS A 110 1.79 12.06 13.00
N ALA A 111 2.79 12.54 13.73
CA ALA A 111 3.41 13.82 13.44
C ALA A 111 4.15 13.75 12.07
N PRO A 112 4.23 14.86 11.31
CA PRO A 112 4.96 14.90 10.03
C PRO A 112 6.40 14.37 10.08
N GLU A 113 7.08 14.55 11.22
CA GLU A 113 8.45 14.10 11.45
C GLU A 113 8.60 12.57 11.52
N ASP A 114 7.54 11.85 11.89
CA ASP A 114 7.52 10.38 11.92
C ASP A 114 7.26 9.77 10.54
N VAL A 115 6.78 10.57 9.57
CA VAL A 115 6.41 10.09 8.24
C VAL A 115 7.67 9.84 7.42
N THR A 116 7.81 8.61 6.93
CA THR A 116 8.98 8.20 6.12
C THR A 116 8.69 8.09 4.64
N LEU A 117 7.41 7.87 4.29
CA LEU A 117 6.95 7.61 2.93
C LEU A 117 5.57 8.23 2.70
N MET A 118 5.19 8.40 1.44
CA MET A 118 3.86 8.84 1.02
C MET A 118 3.40 8.06 -0.21
N ASP A 119 2.12 7.73 -0.31
CA ASP A 119 1.57 7.10 -1.52
C ASP A 119 1.76 8.00 -2.75
N VAL A 120 2.06 7.39 -3.90
CA VAL A 120 2.27 8.14 -5.15
C VAL A 120 0.98 8.62 -5.81
N SER A 121 -0.13 7.93 -5.55
CA SER A 121 -1.41 8.16 -6.21
C SER A 121 -2.55 7.55 -5.38
N PRO A 122 -3.75 8.14 -5.41
CA PRO A 122 -4.94 7.55 -4.79
C PRO A 122 -5.58 6.43 -5.64
N LYS A 123 -5.01 6.09 -6.81
CA LYS A 123 -5.55 5.12 -7.77
C LYS A 123 -4.93 3.74 -7.63
#